data_AF-A0A2D4TXB5-F1
#
_entry.id   AF-A0A2D4TXB5-F1
#
_cell.length_a   1.000
_cell.length_b   1.000
_cell.length_c   1.000
_cell.angle_alpha   90.00
_cell.angle_beta   90.00
_cell.angle_gamma   90.00
#
_symmetry.space_group_name_H-M   'P 1'
#
loop_
_entity.id
_entity.type
_entity.pdbx_description
1 polymer ?
#
loop_
_entity_poly.entity_id
_entity_poly.type
_entity_poly.pdbx_seq_one_letter_code
_entity_poly.pdbx_strand_id
1 'polypeptide(L)'
;QGNLAEPGSSKAVIDRSHWFRALNGQAIKTVHSINHGEYGGESFIFWDEAKNSLAYYYFTTAGFYTYGTMQFNPQSGEITALENVENNQNGITQVKSHSKIMPDGSLEVRSTYLQNEQWVPGHSAVYQPVAPQEIIFK
;
A
#
# COMPACT_ATOMS: atom_id res chain seq x y z
N GLN A 1 -0.38 -1.40 11.88
CA GLN A 1 -0.46 0.06 12.05
C GLN A 1 0.90 0.66 11.74
N GLY A 2 0.97 1.72 10.94
CA GLY A 2 2.20 2.47 10.67
C GLY A 2 2.00 3.96 10.95
N ASN A 3 3.11 4.70 11.09
CA ASN A 3 3.10 6.16 11.10
C ASN A 3 3.74 6.66 9.80
N LEU A 4 2.94 7.33 8.97
CA LEU A 4 3.34 7.90 7.67
C LEU A 4 3.80 9.36 7.78
N ALA A 5 3.94 9.90 9.00
CA ALA A 5 4.39 11.26 9.18
C ALA A 5 5.83 11.44 8.68
N GLU A 6 6.07 12.58 8.02
CA GLU A 6 7.42 12.95 7.58
C GLU A 6 8.39 13.06 8.77
N PRO A 7 9.68 12.73 8.58
CA PRO A 7 10.69 12.87 9.62
C PRO A 7 10.69 14.28 10.24
N GLY A 8 10.56 14.37 11.55
CA GLY A 8 10.52 15.65 12.29
C GLY A 8 9.13 16.28 12.41
N SER A 9 8.08 15.69 11.83
CA SER A 9 6.70 16.13 12.09
C SER A 9 6.30 15.93 13.55
N SER A 10 5.67 16.95 14.14
CA SER A 10 5.07 16.87 15.49
C SER A 10 3.71 16.17 15.51
N LYS A 11 3.05 16.05 14.34
CA LYS A 11 1.75 15.38 14.20
C LYS A 11 1.95 14.01 13.56
N ALA A 12 1.47 12.97 14.25
CA ALA A 12 1.45 11.62 13.70
C ALA A 12 0.41 11.49 12.57
N VAL A 13 0.70 10.62 11.61
CA VAL A 13 -0.20 10.24 10.51
C VAL A 13 -0.36 8.74 10.60
N ILE A 14 -1.36 8.30 11.35
CA ILE A 14 -1.51 6.89 11.70
C ILE A 14 -2.33 6.18 10.64
N ASP A 15 -1.73 5.20 9.98
CA ASP A 15 -2.41 4.29 9.08
C ASP A 15 -2.67 2.93 9.74
N ARG A 16 -3.87 2.42 9.57
CA ARG A 16 -4.30 1.11 10.06
C ARG A 16 -4.82 0.31 8.89
N SER A 17 -4.31 -0.90 8.72
CA SER A 17 -4.68 -1.79 7.63
C SER A 17 -5.11 -3.15 8.14
N HIS A 18 -6.19 -3.67 7.57
CA HIS A 18 -6.68 -5.03 7.73
C HIS A 18 -6.51 -5.83 6.44
N TRP A 19 -6.20 -7.11 6.58
CA TRP A 19 -5.90 -8.02 5.48
C TRP A 19 -6.80 -9.25 5.61
N PHE A 20 -7.48 -9.60 4.52
CA PHE A 20 -8.47 -10.67 4.48
C PHE A 20 -8.19 -11.60 3.32
N ARG A 21 -8.43 -12.89 3.52
CA ARG A 21 -8.67 -13.79 2.38
C ARG A 21 -10.03 -13.43 1.78
N ALA A 22 -10.06 -13.21 0.47
CA ALA A 22 -11.27 -12.92 -0.29
C ALA A 22 -11.48 -13.99 -1.36
N LEU A 23 -12.72 -14.10 -1.85
CA LEU A 23 -13.07 -14.98 -2.98
C LEU A 23 -12.58 -16.44 -2.77
N ASN A 24 -12.85 -17.01 -1.60
CA ASN A 24 -12.40 -18.36 -1.22
C ASN A 24 -10.88 -18.56 -1.29
N GLY A 25 -10.11 -17.49 -1.05
CA GLY A 25 -8.64 -17.51 -1.06
C GLY A 25 -8.02 -17.26 -2.44
N GLN A 26 -8.83 -16.95 -3.45
CA GLN A 26 -8.32 -16.55 -4.78
C GLN A 26 -7.78 -15.12 -4.81
N ALA A 27 -8.09 -14.31 -3.78
CA ALA A 27 -7.56 -12.97 -3.64
C ALA A 27 -7.27 -12.63 -2.17
N ILE A 28 -6.43 -11.61 -1.98
CA ILE A 28 -6.27 -10.91 -0.71
C ILE A 28 -6.97 -9.56 -0.85
N LYS A 29 -7.88 -9.26 0.07
CA LYS A 29 -8.44 -7.92 0.21
C LYS A 29 -7.69 -7.18 1.32
N THR A 30 -7.23 -5.97 1.04
CA THR A 30 -6.75 -5.05 2.07
C THR A 30 -7.74 -3.90 2.22
N VAL A 31 -7.90 -3.40 3.44
CA VAL A 31 -8.69 -2.20 3.75
C VAL A 31 -7.86 -1.40 4.72
N HIS A 32 -7.64 -0.10 4.45
CA HIS A 32 -6.86 0.73 5.34
C HIS A 32 -7.40 2.15 5.47
N SER A 33 -7.12 2.78 6.60
CA SER A 33 -7.62 4.11 6.95
C SER A 33 -6.57 4.88 7.74
N ILE A 34 -6.34 6.11 7.28
CA ILE A 34 -5.46 7.10 7.89
C ILE A 34 -6.28 7.99 8.82
N ASN A 35 -5.77 8.21 10.03
CA ASN A 35 -6.29 9.17 11.02
C ASN A 35 -7.82 9.07 11.24
N HIS A 36 -8.33 7.84 11.36
CA HIS A 36 -9.76 7.58 11.56
C HIS A 36 -10.63 8.13 10.42
N GLY A 37 -10.27 7.81 9.18
CA GLY A 37 -11.07 8.09 7.98
C GLY A 37 -10.78 9.41 7.30
N GLU A 38 -9.70 10.12 7.64
CA GLU A 38 -9.27 11.29 6.86
C GLU A 38 -8.92 10.90 5.41
N TYR A 39 -8.36 9.71 5.24
CA TYR A 39 -8.11 9.08 3.96
C TYR A 39 -8.19 7.57 4.14
N GLY A 40 -8.55 6.84 3.10
CA GLY A 40 -8.47 5.39 3.12
C GLY A 40 -8.51 4.79 1.74
N GLY A 41 -8.49 3.48 1.71
CA GLY A 41 -8.67 2.74 0.48
C GLY A 41 -8.74 1.25 0.68
N GLU A 42 -8.98 0.57 -0.43
CA GLU A 42 -9.09 -0.88 -0.48
C GLU A 42 -8.30 -1.43 -1.68
N SER A 43 -7.62 -2.55 -1.47
CA SER A 43 -6.99 -3.28 -2.56
C SER A 43 -7.56 -4.69 -2.68
N PHE A 44 -7.56 -5.19 -3.92
CA PHE A 44 -7.63 -6.62 -4.20
C PHE A 44 -6.34 -7.05 -4.89
N ILE A 45 -5.63 -8.00 -4.30
CA ILE A 45 -4.40 -8.59 -4.81
C ILE A 45 -4.70 -10.04 -5.20
N PHE A 46 -4.32 -10.45 -6.40
CA PHE A 46 -4.63 -11.78 -6.94
C PHE A 46 -3.52 -12.25 -7.87
N TRP A 47 -3.45 -13.56 -8.13
CA TRP A 47 -2.54 -14.11 -9.14
C TRP A 47 -3.13 -13.92 -10.53
N ASP A 48 -2.38 -13.31 -11.45
CA ASP A 48 -2.77 -13.15 -12.85
C ASP A 48 -1.93 -14.10 -13.72
N GLU A 49 -2.58 -15.14 -14.24
CA GLU A 49 -1.94 -16.17 -15.07
C GLU A 49 -1.34 -15.62 -16.36
N ALA A 50 -1.97 -14.61 -16.98
CA ALA A 50 -1.47 -14.04 -18.22
C ALA A 50 -0.19 -13.22 -17.98
N LYS A 51 -0.05 -12.65 -16.78
CA LYS A 51 1.13 -11.87 -16.37
C LYS A 51 2.17 -12.70 -15.63
N ASN A 52 1.83 -13.93 -15.20
CA ASN A 52 2.65 -14.78 -14.34
C ASN A 52 3.19 -14.00 -13.11
N SER A 53 2.31 -13.20 -12.50
CA SER A 53 2.66 -12.31 -11.39
C SER A 53 1.43 -12.06 -10.52
N LEU A 54 1.65 -11.65 -9.27
CA LEU A 54 0.59 -11.01 -8.51
C LEU A 54 0.24 -9.69 -9.19
N ALA A 55 -1.04 -9.43 -9.36
CA ALA A 55 -1.62 -8.20 -9.86
C ALA A 55 -2.58 -7.62 -8.82
N TYR A 56 -2.84 -6.33 -8.91
CA TYR A 56 -3.76 -5.68 -7.99
C TYR A 56 -4.41 -4.43 -8.55
N TYR A 57 -5.53 -4.07 -7.93
CA TYR A 57 -6.13 -2.74 -7.99
C TYR A 57 -6.22 -2.19 -6.57
N TYR A 58 -6.00 -0.89 -6.43
CA TYR A 58 -6.16 -0.13 -5.18
C TYR A 58 -7.03 1.10 -5.45
N PHE A 59 -8.11 1.25 -4.70
CA PHE A 59 -9.06 2.35 -4.82
C PHE A 59 -9.03 3.22 -3.58
N THR A 60 -9.08 4.53 -3.76
CA THR A 60 -8.93 5.50 -2.67
C THR A 60 -10.20 6.29 -2.41
N THR A 61 -10.38 6.78 -1.18
CA THR A 61 -11.44 7.74 -0.86
C THR A 61 -11.22 9.11 -1.50
N ALA A 62 -10.01 9.39 -2.01
CA ALA A 62 -9.66 10.60 -2.74
C ALA A 62 -10.03 10.57 -4.23
N GLY A 63 -10.64 9.48 -4.72
CA GLY A 63 -11.17 9.38 -6.08
C GLY A 63 -10.16 8.99 -7.16
N PHE A 64 -8.88 8.79 -6.80
CA PHE A 64 -7.89 8.17 -7.68
C PHE A 64 -7.78 6.67 -7.39
N TYR A 65 -7.20 5.92 -8.33
CA TYR A 65 -6.91 4.50 -8.14
C TYR A 65 -5.56 4.15 -8.75
N THR A 66 -4.98 3.05 -8.26
CA THR A 66 -3.75 2.49 -8.83
C THR A 66 -3.98 1.05 -9.22
N TYR A 67 -3.18 0.58 -10.17
CA TYR A 67 -3.17 -0.82 -10.56
C TYR A 67 -1.78 -1.20 -11.03
N GLY A 68 -1.41 -2.44 -10.78
CA GLY A 68 -0.04 -2.85 -11.02
C GLY A 68 0.20 -4.32 -10.81
N THR A 69 1.47 -4.65 -10.81
CA THR A 69 1.96 -5.99 -10.48
C THR A 69 2.93 -5.92 -9.33
N MET A 70 2.97 -7.00 -8.55
CA MET A 70 3.94 -7.17 -7.46
C MET A 70 4.62 -8.53 -7.52
N GLN A 71 5.83 -8.61 -6.98
CA GLN A 71 6.58 -9.84 -6.79
C GLN A 71 6.87 -10.01 -5.32
N PHE A 72 6.77 -11.25 -4.84
CA PHE A 72 7.13 -11.62 -3.47
C PHE A 72 8.31 -12.60 -3.50
N ASN A 73 9.36 -12.27 -2.77
CA ASN A 73 10.50 -13.15 -2.55
C ASN A 73 10.35 -13.84 -1.18
N PRO A 74 10.01 -15.13 -1.12
CA PRO A 74 9.79 -15.83 0.14
C PRO A 74 11.07 -16.06 0.95
N GLN A 75 12.25 -15.97 0.34
CA GLN A 75 13.53 -16.13 1.05
C GLN A 75 13.94 -14.86 1.78
N SER A 76 13.73 -13.68 1.18
CA SER A 76 14.08 -12.39 1.79
C SER A 76 12.93 -11.71 2.52
N GLY A 77 11.68 -12.12 2.26
CA GLY A 77 10.47 -11.44 2.73
C GLY A 77 10.18 -10.14 1.98
N GLU A 78 10.87 -9.88 0.87
CA GLU A 78 10.74 -8.65 0.10
C GLU A 78 9.55 -8.70 -0.86
N ILE A 79 8.89 -7.55 -1.00
CA ILE A 79 7.81 -7.31 -1.94
C ILE A 79 8.19 -6.10 -2.77
N THR A 80 8.24 -6.25 -4.09
CA THR A 80 8.42 -5.13 -5.02
C THR A 80 7.17 -4.96 -5.87
N ALA A 81 6.73 -3.73 -6.09
CA ALA A 81 5.62 -3.44 -6.99
C ALA A 81 5.89 -2.24 -7.89
N LEU A 82 5.25 -2.26 -9.05
CA LEU A 82 5.13 -1.13 -9.96
C LEU A 82 3.66 -0.97 -10.31
N GLU A 83 3.14 0.24 -10.09
CA GLU A 83 1.76 0.60 -10.39
C GLU A 83 1.67 1.87 -11.22
N ASN A 84 0.62 1.91 -12.03
CA ASN A 84 0.14 3.12 -12.67
C ASN A 84 -0.89 3.79 -11.78
N VAL A 85 -0.96 5.12 -11.88
CA VAL A 85 -1.88 5.96 -11.10
C VAL A 85 -2.84 6.65 -12.05
N GLU A 86 -4.13 6.52 -11.79
CA GLU A 86 -5.21 7.10 -12.59
C GLU A 86 -6.02 8.10 -11.79
N ASN A 87 -6.49 9.17 -12.44
CA ASN A 87 -7.31 10.24 -11.83
C ASN A 87 -6.65 11.00 -10.66
N ASN A 88 -5.33 10.95 -10.54
CA ASN A 88 -4.61 11.71 -9.53
C ASN A 88 -4.37 13.16 -9.97
N GLN A 89 -4.66 14.11 -9.07
CA GLN A 89 -4.54 15.55 -9.33
C GLN A 89 -3.11 16.08 -9.12
N ASN A 90 -2.23 15.30 -8.48
CA ASN A 90 -0.87 15.72 -8.13
C ASN A 90 0.19 15.41 -9.21
N GLY A 91 -0.22 14.91 -10.38
CA GLY A 91 0.69 14.61 -11.49
C GLY A 91 1.60 13.39 -11.26
N ILE A 92 1.31 12.56 -10.26
CA ILE A 92 1.98 11.26 -10.10
C ILE A 92 1.33 10.28 -11.06
N THR A 93 2.13 9.66 -11.93
CA THR A 93 1.66 8.72 -12.96
C THR A 93 2.03 7.27 -12.66
N GLN A 94 3.10 7.04 -11.89
CA GLN A 94 3.51 5.72 -11.45
C GLN A 94 4.07 5.75 -10.03
N VAL A 95 3.99 4.62 -9.35
CA VAL A 95 4.62 4.40 -8.05
C VAL A 95 5.43 3.11 -8.11
N LYS A 96 6.64 3.14 -7.57
CA LYS A 96 7.40 1.95 -7.21
C LYS A 96 7.30 1.76 -5.72
N SER A 97 6.96 0.57 -5.27
CA SER A 97 6.98 0.23 -3.85
C SER A 97 8.00 -0.87 -3.59
N HIS A 98 8.63 -0.77 -2.43
CA HIS A 98 9.50 -1.79 -1.89
C HIS A 98 9.12 -1.99 -0.43
N SER A 99 8.71 -3.21 -0.10
CA SER A 99 8.35 -3.59 1.26
C SER A 99 9.15 -4.80 1.71
N LYS A 100 9.33 -4.95 3.02
CA LYS A 100 10.01 -6.11 3.60
C LYS A 100 9.30 -6.56 4.87
N ILE A 101 8.88 -7.82 4.87
CA ILE A 101 8.38 -8.48 6.07
C ILE A 101 9.58 -8.88 6.92
N MET A 102 9.65 -8.33 8.13
CA MET A 102 10.73 -8.57 9.07
C MET A 102 10.47 -9.82 9.90
N PRO A 103 11.50 -10.47 10.46
CA PRO A 103 11.33 -11.68 11.27
C PRO A 103 10.44 -11.52 12.50
N ASP A 104 10.30 -10.30 13.02
CA ASP A 104 9.42 -9.95 14.14
C ASP A 104 7.96 -9.70 13.72
N GLY A 105 7.65 -9.85 12.43
CA GLY A 105 6.33 -9.61 11.86
C GLY A 105 6.02 -8.14 11.56
N SER A 106 6.97 -7.22 11.78
CA SER A 106 6.84 -5.85 11.27
C SER A 106 7.01 -5.81 9.75
N LEU A 107 6.47 -4.75 9.13
CA LEU A 107 6.53 -4.54 7.69
C LEU A 107 7.14 -3.17 7.42
N GLU A 108 8.34 -3.15 6.88
CA GLU A 108 8.97 -1.93 6.37
C GLU A 108 8.42 -1.64 4.99
N VAL A 109 8.02 -0.39 4.72
CA VAL A 109 7.56 0.04 3.40
C VAL A 109 8.25 1.34 3.00
N ARG A 110 8.53 1.46 1.70
CA ARG A 110 8.97 2.71 1.06
C ARG A 110 8.44 2.78 -0.36
N SER A 111 8.24 3.99 -0.84
CA SER A 111 7.78 4.26 -2.20
C SER A 111 8.61 5.33 -2.89
N THR A 112 8.59 5.31 -4.21
CA THR A 112 9.03 6.42 -5.06
C THR A 112 7.97 6.71 -6.10
N TYR A 113 7.79 7.99 -6.44
CA TYR A 113 6.74 8.47 -7.32
C TYR A 113 7.35 8.97 -8.61
N LEU A 114 6.78 8.58 -9.75
CA LEU A 114 7.06 9.22 -11.02
C LEU A 114 6.17 10.45 -11.13
N GLN A 115 6.78 11.63 -11.01
CA GLN A 115 6.12 12.93 -11.09
C GLN A 115 6.92 13.82 -12.02
N ASN A 116 6.27 14.46 -12.99
CA ASN A 116 6.94 15.31 -13.99
C ASN A 116 8.14 14.60 -14.67
N GLU A 117 7.93 13.34 -15.07
CA GLU A 117 8.95 12.47 -15.72
C GLU A 117 10.18 12.15 -14.85
N GLN A 118 10.15 12.49 -13.56
CA GLN A 118 11.25 12.23 -12.63
C GLN A 118 10.79 11.36 -11.46
N TRP A 119 11.67 10.44 -11.04
CA TRP A 119 11.44 9.64 -9.84
C TRP A 119 11.83 10.45 -8.60
N VAL A 120 10.86 10.75 -7.76
CA VAL A 120 11.04 11.45 -6.49
C VAL A 120 10.78 10.51 -5.30
N PRO A 121 11.37 10.76 -4.13
CA PRO A 121 11.04 10.03 -2.90
C PRO A 121 9.53 10.14 -2.60
N GLY A 122 8.93 9.02 -2.23
CA GLY A 122 7.57 8.96 -1.71
C GLY A 122 7.56 8.67 -0.21
N HIS A 123 6.42 8.19 0.29
CA HIS A 123 6.28 7.84 1.71
C HIS A 123 7.08 6.60 2.09
N SER A 124 7.47 6.56 3.36
CA SER A 124 8.03 5.39 4.04
C SER A 124 7.43 5.25 5.44
N ALA A 125 7.28 4.01 5.90
CA ALA A 125 6.84 3.71 7.26
C ALA A 125 7.28 2.33 7.70
N VAL A 126 7.23 2.08 9.00
CA VAL A 126 7.29 0.76 9.59
C VAL A 126 5.93 0.44 10.19
N TYR A 127 5.33 -0.66 9.75
CA TYR A 127 4.08 -1.17 10.26
C TYR A 127 4.34 -2.23 11.31
N GLN A 128 3.59 -2.17 12.40
CA GLN A 128 3.58 -3.20 13.44
C GLN A 128 2.18 -3.80 13.61
N PRO A 129 2.08 -5.10 13.94
CA PRO A 129 0.84 -5.69 14.40
C PRO A 129 0.32 -4.96 15.65
N VAL A 130 -0.98 -4.71 15.69
CA VAL A 130 -1.67 -4.12 16.85
C VAL A 130 -2.96 -4.88 17.09
N ALA A 131 -3.58 -4.69 18.26
CA ALA A 131 -4.92 -5.22 18.51
C ALA A 131 -5.90 -4.77 17.41
N PRO A 132 -6.83 -5.63 16.97
CA PRO A 132 -7.82 -5.27 15.95
C PRO A 132 -8.56 -3.99 16.34
N GLN A 133 -8.71 -3.08 15.38
CA GLN A 133 -9.47 -1.84 15.53
C GLN A 133 -10.36 -1.65 14.31
N GLU A 134 -11.49 -1.00 14.47
CA GLU A 134 -12.37 -0.72 13.34
C GLU A 134 -11.69 0.17 12.29
N ILE A 135 -11.90 -0.15 11.02
CA ILE A 135 -11.48 0.67 9.89
C ILE A 135 -12.66 1.55 9.48
N ILE A 136 -12.47 2.87 9.52
CA ILE A 136 -13.49 3.88 9.26
C ILE A 136 -13.18 4.62 7.97
N PHE A 137 -14.19 4.81 7.12
CA PHE A 137 -14.21 5.78 6.02
C PHE A 137 -15.20 6.89 6.36
N LYS A 138 -14.82 8.15 6.14
CA LYS A 138 -15.68 9.32 6.37
C LYS A 138 -16.17 9.91 5.06
#